data_AF-A0A392S3Q2-F1
#
_entry.id   AF-A0A392S3Q2-F1
#
_cell.length_a   1.000
_cell.length_b   1.000
_cell.length_c   1.000
_cell.angle_alpha   90.00
_cell.angle_beta   90.00
_cell.angle_gamma   90.00
#
_symmetry.space_group_name_H-M   'P 1'
#
loop_
_entity.id
_entity.type
_entity.pdbx_description
1 polymer ?
#
loop_
_entity_poly.entity_id
_entity_poly.type
_entity_poly.pdbx_seq_one_letter_code
_entity_poly.pdbx_strand_id
1 'polypeptide(L)'
;MEGSSSSSKSSIPENIQINTLSRASCFTKNKTINIDYDNFELVMEQPVDFEALKANDFDVEKFFKDQGWLKYFDMLNGPVYP
;
A
#
# COMPACT_ATOMS: atom_id res chain seq x y z
N MET A 1 -21.00 40.30 -4.42
CA MET A 1 -20.75 38.96 -3.87
C MET A 1 -19.49 38.46 -4.54
N GLU A 2 -18.35 38.62 -3.88
CA GLU A 2 -17.05 38.18 -4.39
C GLU A 2 -16.84 36.72 -3.97
N GLY A 3 -16.76 35.82 -4.95
CA GLY A 3 -16.53 34.40 -4.71
C GLY A 3 -15.04 34.16 -4.42
N SER A 4 -14.72 33.78 -3.19
CA SER A 4 -13.38 33.34 -2.83
C SER A 4 -13.16 31.90 -3.31
N SER A 5 -12.32 31.72 -4.33
CA SER A 5 -11.82 30.39 -4.71
C SER A 5 -10.87 29.85 -3.65
N SER A 6 -11.28 28.79 -2.97
CA SER A 6 -10.43 28.05 -2.04
C SER A 6 -9.41 27.23 -2.83
N SER A 7 -8.13 27.57 -2.71
CA SER A 7 -7.02 26.77 -3.25
C SER A 7 -6.78 25.59 -2.31
N SER A 8 -7.16 24.37 -2.74
CA SER A 8 -6.82 23.14 -2.04
C SER A 8 -5.32 22.90 -2.14
N LYS A 9 -4.60 23.13 -1.04
CA LYS A 9 -3.22 22.65 -0.91
C LYS A 9 -3.26 21.13 -0.90
N SER A 10 -2.52 20.50 -1.82
CA SER A 10 -2.29 19.06 -1.85
C SER A 10 -1.68 18.62 -0.54
N SER A 11 -2.42 17.85 0.26
CA SER A 11 -1.90 17.20 1.47
C SER A 11 -0.89 16.15 1.04
N ILE A 12 0.39 16.44 1.22
CA ILE A 12 1.46 15.46 0.97
C ILE A 12 1.43 14.47 2.15
N PRO A 13 1.26 13.15 1.91
CA PRO A 13 1.29 12.16 2.98
C PRO A 13 2.70 12.11 3.60
N GLU A 14 2.79 12.35 4.91
CA GLU A 14 4.06 12.46 5.65
C GLU A 14 4.67 11.09 6.01
N ASN A 15 3.90 10.00 5.96
CA ASN A 15 4.33 8.66 6.37
C ASN A 15 4.67 7.74 5.18
N ILE A 16 5.13 8.31 4.07
CA ILE A 16 5.69 7.51 2.99
C ILE A 16 7.14 7.95 2.85
N GLN A 17 8.07 6.99 2.89
CA GLN A 17 9.51 7.23 2.64
C GLN A 17 9.79 7.57 1.16
N ILE A 18 8.89 8.30 0.51
CA ILE A 18 9.04 8.84 -0.83
C ILE A 18 9.30 10.33 -0.66
N ASN A 19 10.44 10.79 -1.17
CA ASN A 19 10.80 12.20 -1.13
C ASN A 19 9.92 12.99 -2.12
N THR A 20 8.76 13.44 -1.66
CA THR A 20 7.78 14.24 -2.42
C THR A 20 8.19 15.71 -2.59
N LEU A 21 9.17 16.18 -1.80
CA LEU A 21 9.74 17.53 -1.86
C LEU A 21 10.97 17.61 -2.78
N SER A 22 11.51 16.47 -3.18
CA SER A 22 12.60 16.37 -4.14
C SER A 22 12.12 16.88 -5.49
N ARG A 23 12.56 18.09 -5.84
CA ARG A 23 12.47 18.60 -7.21
C ARG A 23 13.49 17.94 -8.15
N ALA A 24 14.29 16.98 -7.65
CA ALA A 24 15.11 16.13 -8.50
C ALA A 24 14.16 15.24 -9.30
N SER A 25 14.12 15.45 -10.61
CA SER A 25 13.42 14.55 -11.49
C SER A 25 14.06 13.17 -11.38
N CYS A 26 13.29 12.17 -10.93
CA CYS A 26 13.75 10.79 -10.86
C CYS A 26 13.89 10.23 -12.27
N PHE A 27 14.96 10.61 -12.96
CA PHE A 27 15.37 10.01 -14.21
C PHE A 27 16.69 9.28 -14.00
N THR A 28 16.62 8.07 -13.44
CA THR A 28 17.65 7.06 -13.73
C THR A 28 17.29 6.41 -15.06
N LYS A 29 17.42 7.17 -16.15
CA LYS A 29 17.28 6.61 -17.49
C LYS A 29 18.43 5.60 -17.69
N ASN A 30 18.06 4.35 -17.98
CA ASN A 30 18.92 3.30 -18.59
C ASN A 30 19.76 2.42 -17.65
N LYS A 31 19.33 2.11 -16.41
CA LYS A 31 19.89 0.95 -15.68
C LYS A 31 18.96 -0.24 -15.83
N THR A 32 19.18 -1.05 -16.87
CA THR A 32 18.49 -2.35 -17.00
C THR A 32 18.94 -3.22 -15.83
N ILE A 33 18.04 -3.46 -14.90
CA ILE A 33 18.27 -4.42 -13.81
C ILE A 33 18.03 -5.80 -14.43
N ASN A 34 19.10 -6.55 -14.66
CA ASN A 34 19.01 -7.92 -15.17
C ASN A 34 18.89 -8.85 -13.95
N ILE A 35 17.65 -9.20 -13.62
CA ILE A 35 17.33 -10.14 -12.56
C ILE A 35 16.79 -11.38 -13.26
N ASP A 36 17.33 -12.54 -12.93
CA ASP A 36 16.86 -13.82 -13.45
C ASP A 36 15.40 -14.04 -13.06
N TYR A 37 14.58 -14.53 -13.99
CA TYR A 37 13.16 -14.78 -13.74
C TYR A 37 12.97 -15.79 -12.60
N ASP A 38 13.85 -16.80 -12.54
CA ASP A 38 13.84 -17.85 -11.53
C ASP A 38 14.22 -17.34 -10.13
N ASN A 39 14.77 -16.12 -10.03
CA ASN A 39 15.10 -15.47 -8.76
C ASN A 39 13.96 -14.58 -8.24
N PHE A 40 12.84 -14.45 -8.97
CA PHE A 40 11.67 -13.74 -8.48
C PHE A 40 10.69 -14.70 -7.82
N GLU A 41 10.40 -14.44 -6.55
CA GLU A 41 9.20 -14.96 -5.91
C GLU A 41 8.07 -13.94 -6.15
N LEU A 42 7.19 -14.23 -7.10
CA LEU A 42 5.98 -13.44 -7.32
C LEU A 42 5.01 -13.71 -6.18
N VAL A 43 5.07 -12.88 -5.14
CA VAL A 43 4.11 -12.89 -4.04
C VAL A 43 2.95 -11.97 -4.41
N MET A 44 1.75 -12.52 -4.50
CA MET A 44 0.53 -11.72 -4.67
C MET A 44 0.27 -10.96 -3.36
N GLU A 45 -0.06 -9.67 -3.48
CA GLU A 45 -0.43 -8.88 -2.31
C GLU A 45 -1.65 -9.52 -1.62
N GLN A 46 -1.56 -9.70 -0.31
CA GLN A 46 -2.68 -10.14 0.51
C GLN A 46 -3.70 -9.00 0.60
N PRO A 47 -4.97 -9.21 0.20
CA PRO A 47 -6.00 -8.17 0.31
C PRO A 47 -6.17 -7.61 1.72
N VAL A 48 -5.90 -8.41 2.76
CA VAL A 48 -5.95 -7.98 4.16
C VAL A 48 -4.77 -8.56 4.94
N ASP A 49 -3.91 -7.68 5.44
CA ASP A 49 -2.79 -8.00 6.32
C ASP A 49 -2.95 -7.27 7.66
N PHE A 50 -3.43 -7.99 8.67
CA PHE A 50 -3.64 -7.44 10.01
C PHE A 50 -2.33 -7.12 10.74
N GLU A 51 -1.23 -7.82 10.44
CA GLU A 51 0.08 -7.55 11.03
C GLU A 51 0.64 -6.23 10.52
N ALA A 52 0.54 -5.99 9.20
CA ALA A 52 0.94 -4.71 8.61
C ALA A 52 0.08 -3.56 9.14
N LEU A 53 -1.24 -3.74 9.25
CA LEU A 53 -2.13 -2.71 9.83
C LEU A 53 -1.73 -2.38 11.26
N LYS A 54 -1.50 -3.40 12.09
CA LYS A 54 -1.07 -3.25 13.47
C LYS A 54 0.29 -2.57 13.60
N ALA A 55 1.24 -2.87 12.72
CA ALA A 55 2.55 -2.22 12.66
C ALA A 55 2.47 -0.72 12.29
N ASN A 56 1.35 -0.27 11.72
CA ASN A 56 1.05 1.12 11.40
C ASN A 56 0.06 1.75 12.39
N ASP A 57 -0.03 1.22 13.62
CA ASP A 57 -0.93 1.69 14.68
C ASP A 57 -2.43 1.52 14.40
N PHE A 58 -2.80 0.65 13.45
CA PHE A 58 -4.18 0.26 13.17
C PHE A 58 -4.48 -1.15 13.67
N ASP A 59 -4.71 -1.29 14.98
CA ASP A 59 -5.13 -2.56 15.60
C ASP A 59 -6.66 -2.74 15.49
N VAL A 60 -7.11 -3.25 14.34
CA VAL A 60 -8.54 -3.44 14.02
C VAL A 60 -8.98 -4.91 13.91
N GLU A 61 -8.05 -5.86 13.99
CA GLU A 61 -8.31 -7.29 13.80
C GLU A 61 -9.45 -7.79 14.70
N LYS A 62 -9.46 -7.32 15.96
CA LYS A 62 -10.47 -7.71 16.94
C LYS A 62 -11.90 -7.42 16.48
N PHE A 63 -12.15 -6.29 15.82
CA PHE A 63 -13.49 -5.93 15.36
C PHE A 63 -14.04 -6.93 14.33
N PHE A 64 -13.17 -7.47 13.48
CA PHE A 64 -13.54 -8.45 12.46
C PHE A 64 -13.62 -9.86 13.03
N LYS A 65 -12.74 -10.18 13.99
CA LYS A 65 -12.76 -11.45 14.72
C LYS A 65 -14.05 -11.63 15.50
N ASP A 66 -14.49 -10.61 16.22
CA ASP A 66 -15.72 -10.64 17.03
C ASP A 66 -16.97 -10.81 16.15
N GLN A 67 -16.90 -10.42 14.88
CA GLN A 67 -17.97 -10.62 13.89
C GLN A 67 -17.86 -11.96 13.12
N GLY A 68 -16.79 -12.74 13.34
CA GLY A 68 -16.58 -14.02 12.66
C GLY A 68 -16.06 -13.92 11.22
N TRP A 69 -15.44 -12.80 10.82
CA TRP A 69 -15.00 -12.56 9.45
C TRP A 69 -13.65 -13.17 9.09
N LEU A 70 -12.88 -13.69 10.05
CA LEU A 70 -11.51 -14.16 9.79
C LEU A 70 -11.44 -15.21 8.67
N LYS A 71 -12.40 -16.15 8.65
CA LYS A 71 -12.47 -17.18 7.60
C LYS A 71 -12.66 -16.60 6.19
N TYR A 72 -13.34 -15.45 6.07
CA TYR A 72 -13.50 -14.76 4.80
C TYR A 72 -12.18 -14.12 4.34
N PHE A 73 -11.41 -13.53 5.26
CA PHE A 73 -10.09 -13.00 4.96
C PHE A 73 -9.08 -14.10 4.63
N ASP A 74 -9.15 -15.26 5.30
CA ASP A 74 -8.35 -16.44 4.94
C ASP A 74 -8.63 -16.90 3.50
N MET A 75 -9.89 -16.84 3.07
CA MET A 75 -10.29 -17.16 1.70
C MET A 75 -9.76 -16.11 0.70
N LEU A 76 -9.85 -14.82 1.02
CA LEU A 76 -9.34 -13.74 0.17
C LEU A 76 -7.81 -13.78 0.01
N ASN A 77 -7.11 -14.15 1.08
CA ASN A 77 -5.65 -14.32 1.10
C ASN A 77 -5.21 -15.71 0.59
N GLY A 78 -6.16 -16.54 0.16
CA GLY A 78 -5.91 -17.89 -0.34
C GLY A 78 -5.29 -17.93 -1.74
N PRO A 79 -4.92 -19.13 -2.22
CA PRO A 79 -4.34 -19.30 -3.54
C PRO A 79 -5.33 -18.87 -4.65
N VAL A 80 -4.81 -18.15 -5.65
CA VAL A 80 -5.57 -17.82 -6.85
C VAL A 80 -5.57 -19.03 -7.77
N TYR A 81 -6.75 -19.54 -8.12
CA TYR A 81 -6.88 -20.63 -9.09
C TYR A 81 -6.81 -20.06 -10.53
N PRO A 82 -6.09 -20.72 -11.45
CA PRO A 82 -5.90 -20.27 -12.83
C PRO A 82 -7.18 -20.34 -13.68
#